data_AF-A0A523R8R4-F1
#
_entry.id   AF-A0A523R8R4-F1
#
_cell.length_a   1.000
_cell.length_b   1.000
_cell.length_c   1.000
_cell.angle_alpha   90.00
_cell.angle_beta   90.00
_cell.angle_gamma   90.00
#
_symmetry.space_group_name_H-M   'P 1'
#
loop_
_entity.id
_entity.type
_entity.pdbx_description
1 polymer ?
#
loop_
_entity_poly.entity_id
_entity_poly.type
_entity_poly.pdbx_seq_one_letter_code
_entity_poly.pdbx_strand_id
1 'polypeptide(L)'
;MTKSYSEINEKIKNGSVVVVTAEEMVKIVEERGVRVAAEDIDVVTTGTFGPMCSSGAFLNFGHSDPPIKFEHLWLNDVHAYHGNAAVDCYIGCTRMADIRPFEYGGGHVIEDLVSGKEIRLRGNSYTTDCYPLAEVDTKFTIDEINQAILLNPRNAYQRYVCAVNSSDKTLYTYMGKLLPKFGNAHFAGAGALSPLSNDPDYETIGIGTRIFLGGGIGYIIGEGTQHSPGNRFGTLFVKGDLKQMTPEYLRGVSYEKYGTSLFVGLGIAIPILNEGLAKKTAISDSELLTDVVDYGVPRRDRPKPRQVSYKEMKSGYVELNGKKVKCSPLSSFYHAKKIAETLKNWIKEGKFFLNPPAETLPTDTVFKPMKITSELKFVKDLKKKAETCFDDCDIKLVAEKIIKNNVNHIVIIDRDNILKGIVTSFDITKAIAEDKKDLDEIITKRVITTSDNDPIDVAARKMKTNEISALPVITAQKKVVGIITSEELMLK
;
A
#
# COMPACT_ATOMS: atom_id res chain seq x y z
N MET A 1 11.27 18.37 -35.14
CA MET A 1 10.61 19.64 -34.77
C MET A 1 10.67 19.78 -33.27
N THR A 2 10.92 20.99 -32.74
CA THR A 2 11.01 21.22 -31.29
C THR A 2 10.10 22.38 -30.91
N LYS A 3 9.09 22.14 -30.07
CA LYS A 3 8.23 23.16 -29.46
C LYS A 3 8.82 23.57 -28.10
N SER A 4 8.50 24.76 -27.64
CA SER A 4 8.89 25.28 -26.33
C SER A 4 7.68 25.46 -25.40
N TYR A 5 7.95 25.49 -24.09
CA TYR A 5 6.93 25.83 -23.07
C TYR A 5 6.30 27.19 -23.34
N SER A 6 7.08 28.17 -23.80
CA SER A 6 6.58 29.51 -24.10
C SER A 6 5.58 29.50 -25.25
N GLU A 7 5.90 28.81 -26.35
CA GLU A 7 4.99 28.69 -27.50
C GLU A 7 3.68 27.98 -27.11
N ILE A 8 3.75 26.90 -26.34
CA ILE A 8 2.55 26.19 -25.87
C ILE A 8 1.73 27.09 -24.93
N ASN A 9 2.36 27.83 -24.02
CA ASN A 9 1.65 28.75 -23.14
C ASN A 9 1.02 29.93 -23.89
N GLU A 10 1.62 30.43 -24.97
CA GLU A 10 0.97 31.43 -25.83
C GLU A 10 -0.26 30.85 -26.53
N LYS A 11 -0.18 29.59 -27.00
CA LYS A 11 -1.36 28.88 -27.52
C LYS A 11 -2.46 28.67 -26.46
N ILE A 12 -2.08 28.46 -25.20
CA ILE A 12 -3.03 28.39 -24.08
C ILE A 12 -3.72 29.74 -23.89
N LYS A 13 -2.96 30.84 -23.85
CA LYS A 13 -3.50 32.21 -23.68
C LYS A 13 -4.48 32.60 -24.78
N ASN A 14 -4.17 32.26 -26.04
CA ASN A 14 -4.99 32.63 -27.19
C ASN A 14 -6.08 31.61 -27.55
N GLY A 15 -6.17 30.48 -26.82
CA GLY A 15 -7.19 29.44 -27.00
C GLY A 15 -6.97 28.50 -28.20
N SER A 16 -5.80 28.53 -28.85
CA SER A 16 -5.47 27.66 -30.00
C SER A 16 -4.75 26.36 -29.62
N VAL A 17 -4.49 26.13 -28.33
CA VAL A 17 -3.79 24.94 -27.84
C VAL A 17 -4.56 23.64 -28.16
N VAL A 18 -3.83 22.64 -28.66
CA VAL A 18 -4.36 21.29 -28.89
C VAL A 18 -3.98 20.39 -27.72
N VAL A 19 -4.98 20.06 -26.90
CA VAL A 19 -4.83 19.22 -25.70
C VAL A 19 -5.62 17.94 -25.87
N VAL A 20 -4.97 16.80 -25.63
CA VAL A 20 -5.58 15.47 -25.65
C VAL A 20 -5.23 14.70 -24.38
N THR A 21 -5.99 13.67 -24.04
CA THR A 21 -5.64 12.74 -22.96
C THR A 21 -4.66 11.69 -23.48
N ALA A 22 -3.94 11.00 -22.58
CA ALA A 22 -3.04 9.92 -23.01
C ALA A 22 -3.76 8.78 -23.76
N GLU A 23 -5.02 8.48 -23.42
CA GLU A 23 -5.82 7.50 -24.18
C GLU A 23 -6.14 7.96 -25.59
N GLU A 24 -6.40 9.25 -25.79
CA GLU A 24 -6.61 9.84 -27.13
C GLU A 24 -5.29 9.85 -27.91
N MET A 25 -4.16 10.15 -27.25
CA MET A 25 -2.83 10.19 -27.87
C MET A 25 -2.43 8.83 -28.48
N VAL A 26 -2.69 7.72 -27.77
CA VAL A 26 -2.46 6.36 -28.29
C VAL A 26 -3.14 6.17 -29.64
N LYS A 27 -4.43 6.52 -29.74
CA LYS A 27 -5.22 6.36 -30.98
C LYS A 27 -4.70 7.25 -32.11
N ILE A 28 -4.38 8.50 -31.79
CA ILE A 28 -3.86 9.48 -32.76
C ILE A 28 -2.56 8.97 -33.37
N VAL A 29 -1.66 8.41 -32.56
CA VAL A 29 -0.38 7.86 -33.05
C VAL A 29 -0.60 6.58 -33.86
N GLU A 30 -1.51 5.70 -33.45
CA GLU A 30 -1.88 4.50 -34.22
C GLU A 30 -2.44 4.85 -35.61
N GLU A 31 -3.27 5.89 -35.70
CA GLU A 31 -3.94 6.29 -36.95
C GLU A 31 -3.07 7.17 -37.86
N ARG A 32 -2.30 8.11 -37.28
CA ARG A 32 -1.65 9.21 -38.01
C ARG A 32 -0.12 9.19 -37.93
N GLY A 33 0.43 8.35 -37.04
CA GLY A 33 1.86 8.24 -36.81
C GLY A 33 2.42 9.29 -35.84
N VAL A 34 3.57 8.95 -35.24
CA VAL A 34 4.22 9.74 -34.18
C VAL A 34 4.58 11.16 -34.66
N ARG A 35 5.14 11.30 -35.87
CA ARG A 35 5.58 12.59 -36.39
C ARG A 35 4.43 13.59 -36.51
N VAL A 36 3.30 13.15 -37.07
CA VAL A 36 2.11 14.00 -37.24
C VAL A 36 1.53 14.37 -35.86
N ALA A 37 1.49 13.41 -34.93
CA ALA A 37 1.04 13.68 -33.57
C ALA A 37 1.93 14.71 -32.85
N ALA A 38 3.26 14.65 -33.05
CA ALA A 38 4.21 15.61 -32.47
C ALA A 38 4.02 17.04 -33.02
N GLU A 39 3.63 17.17 -34.28
CA GLU A 39 3.37 18.46 -34.92
C GLU A 39 2.03 19.05 -34.43
N ASP A 40 0.97 18.25 -34.40
CA ASP A 40 -0.39 18.71 -34.13
C ASP A 40 -0.72 18.88 -32.64
N ILE A 41 -0.21 17.99 -31.79
CA ILE A 41 -0.59 17.94 -30.37
C ILE A 41 0.37 18.79 -29.56
N ASP A 42 -0.15 19.67 -28.71
CA ASP A 42 0.67 20.53 -27.86
C ASP A 42 0.83 19.94 -26.45
N VAL A 43 -0.21 19.32 -25.90
CA VAL A 43 -0.21 18.79 -24.53
C VAL A 43 -0.96 17.47 -24.44
N VAL A 44 -0.39 16.52 -23.72
CA VAL A 44 -1.05 15.27 -23.31
C VAL A 44 -1.35 15.30 -21.81
N THR A 45 -2.61 15.15 -21.42
CA THR A 45 -3.00 15.06 -20.01
C THR A 45 -3.10 13.62 -19.54
N THR A 46 -2.61 13.40 -18.32
CA THR A 46 -2.56 12.10 -17.65
C THR A 46 -3.32 12.19 -16.33
N GLY A 47 -3.68 11.03 -15.75
CA GLY A 47 -4.46 10.97 -14.53
C GLY A 47 -4.35 9.63 -13.82
N THR A 48 -4.30 9.67 -12.50
CA THR A 48 -4.37 8.50 -11.64
C THR A 48 -5.19 8.80 -10.39
N PHE A 49 -5.94 7.80 -9.93
CA PHE A 49 -6.66 7.85 -8.66
C PHE A 49 -6.55 6.49 -7.99
N GLY A 50 -5.86 6.44 -6.85
CA GLY A 50 -5.59 5.20 -6.14
C GLY A 50 -5.12 5.43 -4.72
N PRO A 51 -5.00 4.36 -3.92
CA PRO A 51 -4.59 4.45 -2.52
C PRO A 51 -3.12 4.86 -2.41
N MET A 52 -2.84 5.92 -1.65
CA MET A 52 -1.51 6.44 -1.38
C MET A 52 -1.26 6.47 0.13
N CYS A 53 -0.82 5.32 0.67
CA CYS A 53 -0.57 5.15 2.12
C CYS A 53 0.51 6.07 2.68
N SER A 54 1.37 6.61 1.83
CA SER A 54 2.44 7.54 2.20
C SER A 54 1.94 8.97 2.43
N SER A 55 0.66 9.27 2.19
CA SER A 55 0.11 10.62 2.33
C SER A 55 -0.06 11.05 3.80
N GLY A 56 -0.02 12.35 4.01
CA GLY A 56 -0.36 13.00 5.27
C GLY A 56 -0.55 14.50 5.08
N ALA A 57 -0.73 15.22 6.17
CA ALA A 57 -0.89 16.67 6.14
C ALA A 57 -0.11 17.35 7.27
N PHE A 58 0.51 18.49 6.94
CA PHE A 58 0.96 19.44 7.95
C PHE A 58 -0.15 20.45 8.23
N LEU A 59 -0.47 20.64 9.51
CA LEU A 59 -1.50 21.56 9.96
C LEU A 59 -0.92 22.56 10.96
N ASN A 60 -1.35 23.81 10.88
CA ASN A 60 -1.04 24.84 11.87
C ASN A 60 -2.33 25.48 12.37
N PHE A 61 -2.57 25.37 13.68
CA PHE A 61 -3.84 25.77 14.31
C PHE A 61 -3.86 27.23 14.79
N GLY A 62 -2.70 27.88 14.86
CA GLY A 62 -2.54 29.11 15.66
C GLY A 62 -2.54 28.83 17.16
N HIS A 63 -2.13 29.82 17.95
CA HIS A 63 -2.12 29.69 19.41
C HIS A 63 -3.52 29.95 19.99
N SER A 64 -3.86 29.17 21.01
CA SER A 64 -4.90 29.50 21.99
C SER A 64 -4.48 30.69 22.87
N ASP A 65 -5.42 31.20 23.65
CA ASP A 65 -5.12 32.13 24.74
C ASP A 65 -5.67 31.56 26.06
N PRO A 66 -4.82 31.20 27.04
CA PRO A 66 -3.35 31.28 27.00
C PRO A 66 -2.70 30.33 25.97
N PRO A 67 -1.45 30.60 25.53
CA PRO A 67 -0.81 29.82 24.47
C PRO A 67 -0.42 28.41 24.93
N ILE A 68 -0.48 27.47 23.99
CA ILE A 68 -0.13 26.06 24.20
C ILE A 68 1.04 25.63 23.31
N LYS A 69 1.83 24.69 23.83
CA LYS A 69 2.77 23.87 23.07
C LYS A 69 2.33 22.43 23.25
N PHE A 70 1.92 21.78 22.17
CA PHE A 70 1.47 20.38 22.27
C PHE A 70 2.62 19.47 22.72
N GLU A 71 2.28 18.42 23.45
CA GLU A 71 3.13 17.23 23.65
C GLU A 71 2.50 16.08 22.89
N HIS A 72 1.20 15.88 23.11
CA HIS A 72 0.36 14.99 22.33
C HIS A 72 -0.92 15.70 21.89
N LEU A 73 -1.38 15.37 20.68
CA LEU A 73 -2.65 15.85 20.17
C LEU A 73 -3.35 14.79 19.32
N TRP A 74 -4.67 14.94 19.22
CA TRP A 74 -5.57 14.06 18.50
C TRP A 74 -6.55 14.88 17.67
N LEU A 75 -6.79 14.42 16.44
CA LEU A 75 -7.79 14.94 15.53
C LEU A 75 -8.86 13.86 15.31
N ASN A 76 -10.08 14.05 15.81
CA ASN A 76 -11.13 13.02 15.81
C ASN A 76 -10.63 11.65 16.30
N ASP A 77 -9.93 11.65 17.44
CA ASP A 77 -9.31 10.48 18.09
C ASP A 77 -8.14 9.83 17.32
N VAL A 78 -7.66 10.47 16.24
CA VAL A 78 -6.45 10.07 15.52
C VAL A 78 -5.28 10.86 16.07
N HIS A 79 -4.34 10.18 16.72
CA HIS A 79 -3.11 10.80 17.19
C HIS A 79 -2.34 11.45 16.03
N ALA A 80 -2.00 12.73 16.16
CA ALA A 80 -1.17 13.42 15.19
C ALA A 80 0.23 13.63 15.80
N TYR A 81 1.26 13.48 14.97
CA TYR A 81 2.64 13.65 15.41
C TYR A 81 2.91 15.12 15.73
N HIS A 82 3.32 15.35 16.97
CA HIS A 82 3.93 16.59 17.43
C HIS A 82 5.46 16.42 17.56
N GLY A 83 6.17 17.54 17.48
CA GLY A 83 7.63 17.62 17.32
C GLY A 83 8.03 18.80 16.42
N ASN A 84 7.03 19.41 15.78
CA ASN A 84 7.16 20.60 14.96
C ASN A 84 6.63 21.80 15.77
N ALA A 85 7.50 22.77 16.06
CA ALA A 85 7.18 24.02 16.78
C ALA A 85 6.15 23.83 17.93
N ALA A 86 5.20 24.75 18.15
CA ALA A 86 4.31 24.70 19.31
C ALA A 86 2.88 24.22 18.98
N VAL A 87 2.33 24.69 17.86
CA VAL A 87 0.93 24.43 17.43
C VAL A 87 0.87 23.83 16.03
N ASP A 88 1.95 23.20 15.61
CA ASP A 88 2.05 22.48 14.35
C ASP A 88 1.97 20.97 14.61
N CYS A 89 1.42 20.25 13.63
CA CYS A 89 1.42 18.80 13.66
C CYS A 89 1.53 18.20 12.27
N TYR A 90 1.89 16.91 12.22
CA TYR A 90 1.77 16.07 11.05
C TYR A 90 0.78 14.93 11.31
N ILE A 91 -0.25 14.81 10.48
CA ILE A 91 -1.17 13.67 10.51
C ILE A 91 -0.92 12.75 9.31
N GLY A 92 -0.49 11.50 9.59
CA GLY A 92 -0.29 10.48 8.57
C GLY A 92 -1.58 9.73 8.25
N CYS A 93 -1.87 9.48 6.97
CA CYS A 93 -3.17 8.90 6.57
C CYS A 93 -3.40 7.46 7.08
N THR A 94 -2.33 6.72 7.38
CA THR A 94 -2.38 5.35 7.90
C THR A 94 -2.47 5.27 9.42
N ARG A 95 -2.39 6.41 10.14
CA ARG A 95 -2.58 6.40 11.58
C ARG A 95 -4.06 6.17 11.86
N MET A 96 -4.37 5.05 12.52
CA MET A 96 -5.75 4.72 12.89
C MET A 96 -6.17 5.51 14.13
N ALA A 97 -7.48 5.71 14.26
CA ALA A 97 -8.06 6.25 15.48
C ALA A 97 -7.85 5.30 16.66
N ASP A 98 -7.62 5.85 17.84
CA ASP A 98 -7.34 5.05 19.04
C ASP A 98 -8.59 4.29 19.52
N ILE A 99 -9.79 4.85 19.32
CA ILE A 99 -11.07 4.28 19.80
C ILE A 99 -11.75 3.37 18.76
N ARG A 100 -11.60 3.68 17.46
CA ARG A 100 -12.24 2.97 16.35
C ARG A 100 -11.21 2.56 15.27
N PRO A 101 -10.24 1.71 15.63
CA PRO A 101 -9.21 1.28 14.69
C PRO A 101 -9.84 0.51 13.51
N PHE A 102 -9.16 0.51 12.36
CA PHE A 102 -9.61 -0.07 11.09
C PHE A 102 -10.87 0.56 10.45
N GLU A 103 -11.65 1.36 11.18
CA GLU A 103 -12.82 2.07 10.64
C GLU A 103 -12.50 3.51 10.26
N TYR A 104 -11.71 4.20 11.08
CA TYR A 104 -11.36 5.61 10.91
C TYR A 104 -9.88 5.85 11.20
N GLY A 105 -9.31 6.88 10.59
CA GLY A 105 -7.88 7.17 10.67
C GLY A 105 -7.52 8.47 9.95
N GLY A 106 -6.24 8.77 9.85
CA GLY A 106 -5.77 10.07 9.34
C GLY A 106 -6.24 10.37 7.91
N GLY A 107 -6.42 9.36 7.06
CA GLY A 107 -6.99 9.55 5.72
C GLY A 107 -8.43 10.06 5.76
N HIS A 108 -9.22 9.60 6.74
CA HIS A 108 -10.58 10.06 6.96
C HIS A 108 -10.62 11.45 7.59
N VAL A 109 -9.66 11.79 8.48
CA VAL A 109 -9.51 13.17 8.98
C VAL A 109 -9.23 14.13 7.81
N ILE A 110 -8.33 13.75 6.90
CA ILE A 110 -8.02 14.55 5.71
C ILE A 110 -9.26 14.71 4.81
N GLU A 111 -10.02 13.64 4.57
CA GLU A 111 -11.28 13.72 3.82
C GLU A 111 -12.31 14.63 4.51
N ASP A 112 -12.46 14.53 5.82
CA ASP A 112 -13.40 15.34 6.60
C ASP A 112 -13.00 16.82 6.57
N LEU A 113 -11.71 17.14 6.65
CA LEU A 113 -11.18 18.50 6.50
C LEU A 113 -11.56 19.10 5.14
N VAL A 114 -11.27 18.42 4.03
CA VAL A 114 -11.60 18.94 2.68
C VAL A 114 -13.10 18.88 2.38
N SER A 115 -13.87 18.15 3.18
CA SER A 115 -15.35 18.17 3.14
C SER A 115 -15.94 19.34 3.94
N GLY A 116 -15.11 20.18 4.59
CA GLY A 116 -15.56 21.29 5.43
C GLY A 116 -16.22 20.85 6.73
N LYS A 117 -15.98 19.63 7.20
CA LYS A 117 -16.55 19.15 8.48
C LYS A 117 -15.72 19.65 9.66
N GLU A 118 -16.39 19.80 10.80
CA GLU A 118 -15.72 20.07 12.05
C GLU A 118 -14.85 18.88 12.49
N ILE A 119 -13.61 19.19 12.89
CA ILE A 119 -12.66 18.25 13.48
C ILE A 119 -12.47 18.62 14.95
N ARG A 120 -12.63 17.65 15.85
CA ARG A 120 -12.27 17.83 17.26
C ARG A 120 -10.76 17.75 17.42
N LEU A 121 -10.17 18.82 17.93
CA LEU A 121 -8.78 18.90 18.36
C LEU A 121 -8.73 18.74 19.88
N ARG A 122 -8.09 17.66 20.35
CA ARG A 122 -7.74 17.50 21.76
C ARG A 122 -6.23 17.43 21.87
N GLY A 123 -5.64 18.12 22.84
CA GLY A 123 -4.20 18.01 23.08
C GLY A 123 -3.82 18.36 24.50
N ASN A 124 -2.66 17.87 24.89
CA ASN A 124 -2.04 18.16 26.17
C ASN A 124 -0.63 18.74 25.97
N SER A 125 -0.08 19.28 27.05
CA SER A 125 1.17 20.02 27.10
C SER A 125 1.84 19.72 28.43
N TYR A 126 3.17 19.62 28.43
CA TYR A 126 3.97 19.56 29.66
C TYR A 126 4.16 20.94 30.31
N THR A 127 3.58 21.99 29.71
CA THR A 127 3.66 23.41 30.05
C THR A 127 5.06 24.01 30.09
N THR A 128 5.13 25.33 29.88
CA THR A 128 6.35 26.13 30.05
C THR A 128 5.94 27.58 30.37
N ASP A 129 6.89 28.44 30.75
CA ASP A 129 6.63 29.87 30.96
C ASP A 129 6.05 30.56 29.70
N CYS A 130 6.47 30.14 28.50
CA CYS A 130 5.95 30.68 27.23
C CYS A 130 4.61 30.06 26.82
N TYR A 131 4.27 28.88 27.33
CA TYR A 131 3.12 28.08 26.93
C TYR A 131 2.44 27.48 28.16
N PRO A 132 1.70 28.28 28.94
CA PRO A 132 1.20 27.84 30.24
C PRO A 132 -0.07 26.98 30.14
N LEU A 133 -0.75 26.93 28.99
CA LEU A 133 -1.93 26.08 28.83
C LEU A 133 -1.52 24.60 28.83
N ALA A 134 -2.09 23.82 29.74
CA ALA A 134 -1.79 22.40 29.90
C ALA A 134 -2.62 21.49 28.98
N GLU A 135 -3.86 21.86 28.67
CA GLU A 135 -4.77 21.07 27.87
C GLU A 135 -5.69 21.95 27.03
N VAL A 136 -6.11 21.44 25.88
CA VAL A 136 -7.13 22.06 25.03
C VAL A 136 -8.03 20.98 24.45
N ASP A 137 -9.33 21.27 24.36
CA ASP A 137 -10.34 20.45 23.69
C ASP A 137 -11.30 21.40 22.97
N THR A 138 -11.20 21.42 21.65
CA THR A 138 -11.94 22.37 20.79
C THR A 138 -12.32 21.72 19.47
N LYS A 139 -13.04 22.45 18.63
CA LYS A 139 -13.38 22.06 17.27
C LYS A 139 -12.96 23.16 16.29
N PHE A 140 -12.66 22.74 15.06
CA PHE A 140 -12.33 23.66 13.99
C PHE A 140 -12.74 23.06 12.63
N THR A 141 -12.91 23.92 11.65
CA THR A 141 -13.03 23.61 10.23
C THR A 141 -11.74 23.97 9.50
N ILE A 142 -11.55 23.47 8.28
CA ILE A 142 -10.33 23.73 7.51
C ILE A 142 -10.08 25.23 7.26
N ASP A 143 -11.14 26.04 7.20
CA ASP A 143 -11.04 27.48 6.94
C ASP A 143 -10.55 28.28 8.16
N GLU A 144 -10.68 27.74 9.37
CA GLU A 144 -10.32 28.40 10.64
C GLU A 144 -8.85 28.21 11.03
N ILE A 145 -8.11 27.36 10.32
CA ILE A 145 -6.68 27.10 10.58
C ILE A 145 -5.77 27.80 9.58
N ASN A 146 -4.54 28.11 9.97
CA ASN A 146 -3.64 28.92 9.14
C ASN A 146 -3.13 28.17 7.91
N GLN A 147 -2.64 26.94 8.11
CA GLN A 147 -2.11 26.11 7.04
C GLN A 147 -2.69 24.70 7.10
N ALA A 148 -3.07 24.18 5.93
CA ALA A 148 -3.48 22.80 5.73
C ALA A 148 -2.78 22.26 4.48
N ILE A 149 -1.58 21.69 4.65
CA ILE A 149 -0.71 21.32 3.54
C ILE A 149 -0.74 19.80 3.36
N LEU A 150 -1.28 19.33 2.24
CA LEU A 150 -1.14 17.93 1.85
C LEU A 150 0.31 17.66 1.49
N LEU A 151 0.88 16.63 2.11
CA LEU A 151 2.21 16.15 1.82
C LEU A 151 2.15 14.67 1.46
N ASN A 152 2.61 14.33 0.25
CA ASN A 152 2.63 12.95 -0.18
C ASN A 152 4.02 12.57 -0.73
N PRO A 153 4.92 12.06 0.13
CA PRO A 153 6.27 11.68 -0.22
C PRO A 153 6.39 10.49 -1.16
N ARG A 154 5.30 9.86 -1.59
CA ARG A 154 5.36 8.76 -2.57
C ARG A 154 4.01 8.59 -3.22
N ASN A 155 3.92 9.04 -4.46
CA ASN A 155 2.75 8.99 -5.34
C ASN A 155 3.18 8.63 -6.78
N ALA A 156 2.20 8.43 -7.67
CA ALA A 156 2.33 8.33 -9.12
C ALA A 156 3.46 7.41 -9.56
N TYR A 157 3.35 6.12 -9.27
CA TYR A 157 4.37 5.15 -9.65
C TYR A 157 4.48 5.00 -11.19
N GLN A 158 5.69 4.78 -11.71
CA GLN A 158 5.92 4.38 -13.12
C GLN A 158 5.16 3.11 -13.50
N ARG A 159 5.15 2.13 -12.60
CA ARG A 159 4.30 0.93 -12.64
C ARG A 159 4.07 0.41 -11.23
N TYR A 160 3.08 -0.46 -11.08
CA TYR A 160 2.83 -1.15 -9.82
C TYR A 160 2.54 -2.63 -10.05
N VAL A 161 2.68 -3.44 -9.00
CA VAL A 161 2.60 -4.91 -9.09
C VAL A 161 1.16 -5.41 -9.23
N CYS A 162 1.04 -6.62 -9.77
CA CYS A 162 -0.18 -7.44 -9.69
C CYS A 162 -0.01 -8.44 -8.53
N ALA A 163 -0.72 -8.25 -7.43
CA ALA A 163 -0.60 -9.06 -6.23
C ALA A 163 -1.48 -10.30 -6.28
N VAL A 164 -0.89 -11.45 -5.92
CA VAL A 164 -1.58 -12.75 -5.79
C VAL A 164 -1.17 -13.44 -4.49
N ASN A 165 -1.81 -14.57 -4.19
CA ASN A 165 -1.56 -15.32 -2.96
C ASN A 165 -1.57 -16.83 -3.20
N SER A 166 -0.39 -17.46 -3.17
CA SER A 166 -0.25 -18.92 -3.31
C SER A 166 -0.58 -19.70 -2.03
N SER A 167 -0.66 -19.03 -0.88
CA SER A 167 -0.85 -19.69 0.42
C SER A 167 -2.26 -20.30 0.55
N ASP A 168 -2.45 -21.10 1.59
CA ASP A 168 -3.72 -21.77 1.90
C ASP A 168 -4.71 -20.90 2.69
N LYS A 169 -4.31 -19.69 3.10
CA LYS A 169 -5.14 -18.75 3.84
C LYS A 169 -5.38 -17.46 3.08
N THR A 170 -6.45 -16.77 3.45
CA THR A 170 -6.69 -15.40 2.98
C THR A 170 -5.66 -14.44 3.57
N LEU A 171 -5.12 -13.54 2.75
CA LEU A 171 -4.29 -12.43 3.18
C LEU A 171 -5.06 -11.12 3.13
N TYR A 172 -4.88 -10.30 4.15
CA TYR A 172 -5.40 -8.94 4.26
C TYR A 172 -4.23 -7.98 4.11
N THR A 173 -4.23 -7.17 3.05
CA THR A 173 -3.06 -6.39 2.61
C THR A 173 -3.49 -4.99 2.14
N TYR A 174 -2.52 -4.10 1.91
CA TYR A 174 -2.78 -2.84 1.20
C TYR A 174 -3.27 -3.05 -0.24
N MET A 175 -3.05 -4.25 -0.80
CA MET A 175 -3.61 -4.64 -2.09
C MET A 175 -5.04 -5.19 -1.97
N GLY A 176 -5.70 -5.01 -0.83
CA GLY A 176 -6.98 -5.62 -0.51
C GLY A 176 -6.85 -7.08 -0.08
N LYS A 177 -7.99 -7.78 -0.11
CA LYS A 177 -8.11 -9.20 0.27
C LYS A 177 -7.60 -10.10 -0.86
N LEU A 178 -6.54 -10.87 -0.59
CA LEU A 178 -6.00 -11.87 -1.52
C LEU A 178 -6.40 -13.27 -1.06
N LEU A 179 -7.22 -13.94 -1.85
CA LEU A 179 -7.78 -15.26 -1.60
C LEU A 179 -6.72 -16.35 -1.77
N PRO A 180 -6.81 -17.45 -1.00
CA PRO A 180 -5.83 -18.53 -1.03
C PRO A 180 -5.76 -19.20 -2.41
N LYS A 181 -4.63 -19.88 -2.67
CA LYS A 181 -4.40 -20.72 -3.86
C LYS A 181 -4.65 -19.99 -5.19
N PHE A 182 -4.19 -18.74 -5.28
CA PHE A 182 -4.39 -17.86 -6.43
C PHE A 182 -5.87 -17.58 -6.73
N GLY A 183 -6.73 -17.49 -5.70
CA GLY A 183 -8.17 -17.30 -5.88
C GLY A 183 -8.56 -15.96 -6.53
N ASN A 184 -7.70 -14.94 -6.44
CA ASN A 184 -7.83 -13.67 -7.14
C ASN A 184 -6.46 -13.00 -7.31
N ALA A 185 -6.45 -11.96 -8.14
CA ALA A 185 -5.35 -11.04 -8.33
C ALA A 185 -5.84 -9.59 -8.20
N HIS A 186 -5.06 -8.71 -7.58
CA HIS A 186 -5.35 -7.28 -7.55
C HIS A 186 -4.16 -6.48 -8.07
N PHE A 187 -4.41 -5.42 -8.84
CA PHE A 187 -3.36 -4.55 -9.36
C PHE A 187 -3.68 -3.08 -9.10
N ALA A 188 -2.69 -2.20 -9.22
CA ALA A 188 -2.87 -0.76 -9.12
C ALA A 188 -2.19 -0.05 -10.29
N GLY A 189 -2.59 1.21 -10.53
CA GLY A 189 -2.15 2.02 -11.67
C GLY A 189 -3.25 2.21 -12.69
N ALA A 190 -3.21 3.34 -13.42
CA ALA A 190 -4.23 3.70 -14.41
C ALA A 190 -3.91 3.17 -15.83
N GLY A 191 -2.82 2.43 -16.00
CA GLY A 191 -2.35 1.95 -17.30
C GLY A 191 -1.86 3.12 -18.16
N ALA A 192 -2.32 3.22 -19.41
CA ALA A 192 -1.94 4.28 -20.35
C ALA A 192 -2.19 5.71 -19.81
N LEU A 193 -3.13 5.90 -18.88
CA LEU A 193 -3.36 7.20 -18.22
C LEU A 193 -2.35 7.54 -17.13
N SER A 194 -1.52 6.58 -16.67
CA SER A 194 -0.56 6.81 -15.59
C SER A 194 0.49 7.86 -16.00
N PRO A 195 0.71 8.93 -15.21
CA PRO A 195 1.62 10.01 -15.58
C PRO A 195 3.05 9.55 -15.90
N LEU A 196 3.69 8.83 -14.98
CA LEU A 196 5.10 8.43 -15.13
C LEU A 196 5.33 7.34 -16.19
N SER A 197 4.28 6.68 -16.67
CA SER A 197 4.42 5.76 -17.80
C SER A 197 4.59 6.53 -19.12
N ASN A 198 4.09 7.77 -19.19
CA ASN A 198 4.10 8.63 -20.37
C ASN A 198 5.33 9.57 -20.43
N ASP A 199 6.10 9.67 -19.35
CA ASP A 199 7.38 10.38 -19.28
C ASP A 199 8.35 9.57 -18.38
N PRO A 200 8.82 8.40 -18.85
CA PRO A 200 9.51 7.42 -18.00
C PRO A 200 10.95 7.81 -17.64
N ASP A 201 11.52 8.80 -18.30
CA ASP A 201 12.87 9.33 -18.08
C ASP A 201 12.85 10.78 -17.55
N TYR A 202 11.68 11.27 -17.13
CA TYR A 202 11.52 12.54 -16.41
C TYR A 202 11.95 13.77 -17.24
N GLU A 203 11.72 13.73 -18.54
CA GLU A 203 12.11 14.81 -19.47
C GLU A 203 11.34 16.11 -19.17
N THR A 204 10.09 16.01 -18.76
CA THR A 204 9.19 17.14 -18.45
C THR A 204 8.70 17.16 -17.01
N ILE A 205 8.84 16.03 -16.30
CA ILE A 205 8.38 15.83 -14.92
C ILE A 205 9.55 15.97 -13.96
N GLY A 206 9.55 17.03 -13.13
CA GLY A 206 10.62 17.29 -12.17
C GLY A 206 10.22 18.23 -11.04
N ILE A 207 11.21 18.71 -10.30
CA ILE A 207 11.00 19.64 -9.19
C ILE A 207 10.34 20.91 -9.72
N GLY A 208 9.26 21.35 -9.08
CA GLY A 208 8.50 22.54 -9.45
C GLY A 208 7.48 22.32 -10.57
N THR A 209 7.40 21.14 -11.20
CA THR A 209 6.34 20.86 -12.17
C THR A 209 4.97 21.00 -11.50
N ARG A 210 4.12 21.87 -12.06
CA ARG A 210 2.75 22.09 -11.61
C ARG A 210 1.88 20.89 -11.99
N ILE A 211 0.98 20.47 -11.09
CA ILE A 211 0.13 19.30 -11.27
C ILE A 211 -1.31 19.55 -10.82
N PHE A 212 -2.24 18.73 -11.31
CA PHE A 212 -3.53 18.53 -10.66
C PHE A 212 -3.31 17.65 -9.43
N LEU A 213 -3.75 18.07 -8.26
CA LEU A 213 -3.65 17.29 -7.03
C LEU A 213 -4.88 17.50 -6.16
N GLY A 214 -5.62 16.43 -5.87
CA GLY A 214 -6.77 16.47 -4.95
C GLY A 214 -7.91 17.41 -5.37
N GLY A 215 -8.00 17.83 -6.63
CA GLY A 215 -9.00 18.81 -7.08
C GLY A 215 -8.48 20.25 -7.13
N GLY A 216 -7.28 20.51 -6.62
CA GLY A 216 -6.60 21.79 -6.67
C GLY A 216 -5.29 21.74 -7.47
N ILE A 217 -4.49 22.79 -7.34
CA ILE A 217 -3.15 22.87 -7.91
C ILE A 217 -2.13 22.37 -6.88
N GLY A 218 -1.30 21.41 -7.29
CA GLY A 218 -0.16 20.93 -6.53
C GLY A 218 1.15 21.12 -7.28
N TYR A 219 2.23 20.70 -6.64
CA TYR A 219 3.58 20.73 -7.21
C TYR A 219 4.34 19.45 -6.87
N ILE A 220 5.17 19.01 -7.79
CA ILE A 220 6.23 18.04 -7.52
C ILE A 220 7.37 18.78 -6.81
N ILE A 221 7.83 18.22 -5.70
CA ILE A 221 8.88 18.84 -4.86
C ILE A 221 10.12 17.94 -4.71
N GLY A 222 10.19 16.86 -5.47
CA GLY A 222 11.31 15.93 -5.49
C GLY A 222 10.93 14.54 -5.96
N GLU A 223 11.91 13.65 -5.99
CA GLU A 223 11.68 12.23 -6.09
C GLU A 223 10.98 11.71 -4.83
N GLY A 224 10.08 10.74 -5.01
CA GLY A 224 9.40 10.11 -3.90
C GLY A 224 10.30 9.20 -3.07
N THR A 225 9.93 8.92 -1.83
CA THR A 225 10.50 7.82 -1.06
C THR A 225 10.34 6.49 -1.81
N GLN A 226 11.36 5.63 -1.74
CA GLN A 226 11.44 4.36 -2.50
C GLN A 226 11.54 4.54 -4.03
N HIS A 227 11.89 5.73 -4.52
CA HIS A 227 12.14 5.97 -5.94
C HIS A 227 13.21 4.99 -6.49
N SER A 228 12.79 4.14 -7.43
CA SER A 228 13.66 3.12 -8.07
C SER A 228 13.43 3.06 -9.58
N PRO A 229 13.86 4.09 -10.32
CA PRO A 229 13.62 4.25 -11.76
C PRO A 229 14.28 3.15 -12.59
N GLY A 230 15.45 2.64 -12.19
CA GLY A 230 16.11 1.50 -12.86
C GLY A 230 15.28 0.21 -12.90
N ASN A 231 14.33 0.03 -11.97
CA ASN A 231 13.39 -1.09 -11.96
C ASN A 231 12.01 -0.74 -12.54
N ARG A 232 11.89 0.46 -13.14
CA ARG A 232 10.63 1.12 -13.53
C ARG A 232 9.65 1.29 -12.35
N PHE A 233 10.19 1.57 -11.16
CA PHE A 233 9.46 1.79 -9.92
C PHE A 233 9.73 3.19 -9.35
N GLY A 234 9.97 4.18 -10.22
CA GLY A 234 10.06 5.57 -9.83
C GLY A 234 8.74 6.11 -9.28
N THR A 235 8.85 7.06 -8.35
CA THR A 235 7.76 7.68 -7.59
C THR A 235 7.97 9.18 -7.44
N LEU A 236 6.90 9.93 -7.22
CA LEU A 236 6.94 11.39 -7.00
C LEU A 236 6.73 11.77 -5.54
N PHE A 237 7.42 12.83 -5.10
CA PHE A 237 7.08 13.58 -3.90
C PHE A 237 6.27 14.81 -4.30
N VAL A 238 5.02 14.88 -3.87
CA VAL A 238 4.12 16.00 -4.19
C VAL A 238 3.62 16.73 -2.95
N LYS A 239 3.35 18.02 -3.09
CA LYS A 239 2.65 18.85 -2.10
C LYS A 239 1.48 19.60 -2.74
N GLY A 240 0.49 19.95 -1.93
CA GLY A 240 -0.58 20.87 -2.32
C GLY A 240 -1.30 21.46 -1.13
N ASP A 241 -2.14 22.45 -1.38
CA ASP A 241 -2.96 23.12 -0.37
C ASP A 241 -4.31 22.42 -0.25
N LEU A 242 -4.61 21.84 0.92
CA LEU A 242 -5.87 21.14 1.17
C LEU A 242 -7.08 22.06 1.07
N LYS A 243 -6.92 23.37 1.28
CA LYS A 243 -8.02 24.34 1.15
C LYS A 243 -8.53 24.49 -0.28
N GLN A 244 -7.76 24.04 -1.27
CA GLN A 244 -8.14 24.02 -2.69
C GLN A 244 -8.64 22.65 -3.15
N MET A 245 -8.60 21.66 -2.28
CA MET A 245 -8.89 20.27 -2.60
C MET A 245 -10.32 19.90 -2.26
N THR A 246 -10.81 18.81 -2.85
CA THR A 246 -12.18 18.36 -2.65
C THR A 246 -12.19 16.90 -2.23
N PRO A 247 -13.23 16.46 -1.50
CA PRO A 247 -13.29 15.10 -1.05
C PRO A 247 -13.51 14.15 -2.24
N GLU A 248 -13.99 14.63 -3.40
CA GLU A 248 -14.05 13.83 -4.63
C GLU A 248 -12.69 13.20 -5.01
N TYR A 249 -11.59 13.93 -4.81
CA TYR A 249 -10.26 13.48 -5.19
C TYR A 249 -9.36 13.14 -3.99
N LEU A 250 -9.87 13.28 -2.76
CA LEU A 250 -9.24 12.85 -1.52
C LEU A 250 -10.24 12.08 -0.65
N ARG A 251 -10.19 10.74 -0.74
CA ARG A 251 -11.12 9.85 -0.04
C ARG A 251 -10.41 9.00 1.00
N GLY A 252 -10.84 9.08 2.26
CA GLY A 252 -10.43 8.14 3.29
C GLY A 252 -10.88 6.73 2.91
N VAL A 253 -10.03 5.74 3.19
CA VAL A 253 -10.35 4.34 2.94
C VAL A 253 -9.93 3.46 4.09
N SER A 254 -10.73 2.42 4.33
CA SER A 254 -10.48 1.38 5.31
C SER A 254 -10.32 0.03 4.61
N TYR A 255 -9.15 -0.59 4.80
CA TYR A 255 -8.88 -1.95 4.34
C TYR A 255 -9.07 -2.91 5.51
N GLU A 256 -10.04 -3.80 5.36
CA GLU A 256 -10.37 -4.89 6.29
C GLU A 256 -9.08 -5.56 6.83
N LYS A 257 -8.89 -5.53 8.15
CA LYS A 257 -7.75 -6.13 8.88
C LYS A 257 -6.35 -5.68 8.43
N TYR A 258 -6.23 -4.62 7.61
CA TYR A 258 -4.96 -4.03 7.22
C TYR A 258 -4.77 -2.64 7.83
N GLY A 259 -5.78 -1.76 7.74
CA GLY A 259 -5.76 -0.41 8.30
C GLY A 259 -6.34 0.63 7.37
N THR A 260 -6.14 1.91 7.70
CA THR A 260 -6.67 3.04 6.91
C THR A 260 -5.66 3.58 5.90
N SER A 261 -6.16 4.30 4.89
CA SER A 261 -5.34 5.03 3.92
C SER A 261 -6.12 6.20 3.31
N LEU A 262 -5.58 6.80 2.25
CA LEU A 262 -6.18 7.91 1.50
C LEU A 262 -6.04 7.63 0.01
N PHE A 263 -7.15 7.65 -0.72
CA PHE A 263 -7.13 7.73 -2.17
C PHE A 263 -6.81 9.16 -2.59
N VAL A 264 -5.85 9.32 -3.50
CA VAL A 264 -5.40 10.63 -3.97
C VAL A 264 -5.51 10.70 -5.48
N GLY A 265 -6.19 11.73 -5.96
CA GLY A 265 -6.24 12.11 -7.37
C GLY A 265 -5.04 12.96 -7.76
N LEU A 266 -4.33 12.54 -8.80
CA LEU A 266 -3.17 13.24 -9.35
C LEU A 266 -3.21 13.19 -10.87
N GLY A 267 -2.95 14.34 -11.51
CA GLY A 267 -2.83 14.45 -12.96
C GLY A 267 -1.67 15.34 -13.35
N ILE A 268 -0.99 14.98 -14.44
CA ILE A 268 0.16 15.73 -14.98
C ILE A 268 -0.09 16.04 -16.44
N ALA A 269 0.21 17.27 -16.84
CA ALA A 269 0.18 17.71 -18.22
C ALA A 269 1.59 17.60 -18.80
N ILE A 270 1.76 16.73 -19.80
CA ILE A 270 3.03 16.49 -20.47
C ILE A 270 3.05 17.34 -21.76
N PRO A 271 3.89 18.38 -21.85
CA PRO A 271 4.04 19.15 -23.07
C PRO A 271 4.71 18.28 -24.15
N ILE A 272 4.17 18.31 -25.37
CA ILE A 272 4.79 17.60 -26.50
C ILE A 272 5.83 18.51 -27.14
N LEU A 273 7.03 18.50 -26.58
CA LEU A 273 8.13 19.36 -27.04
C LEU A 273 8.84 18.79 -28.27
N ASN A 274 8.78 17.48 -28.48
CA ASN A 274 9.46 16.79 -29.57
C ASN A 274 8.79 15.45 -29.90
N GLU A 275 9.24 14.82 -30.98
CA GLU A 275 8.73 13.53 -31.46
C GLU A 275 8.96 12.38 -30.46
N GLY A 276 10.03 12.46 -29.65
CA GLY A 276 10.29 11.50 -28.57
C GLY A 276 9.21 11.52 -27.50
N LEU A 277 8.79 12.71 -27.05
CA LEU A 277 7.68 12.87 -26.11
C LEU A 277 6.35 12.40 -26.70
N ALA A 278 6.09 12.69 -27.98
CA ALA A 278 4.91 12.17 -28.67
C ALA A 278 4.89 10.62 -28.69
N LYS A 279 6.04 9.99 -28.90
CA LYS A 279 6.18 8.53 -28.84
C LYS A 279 5.97 7.98 -27.42
N LYS A 280 6.57 8.60 -26.40
CA LYS A 280 6.47 8.18 -24.99
C LYS A 280 5.04 8.27 -24.47
N THR A 281 4.33 9.33 -24.84
CA THR A 281 2.93 9.60 -24.45
C THR A 281 1.89 8.76 -25.19
N ALA A 282 2.31 7.97 -26.17
CA ALA A 282 1.45 7.05 -26.93
C ALA A 282 1.57 5.59 -26.47
N ILE A 283 2.10 5.35 -25.26
CA ILE A 283 2.27 4.00 -24.72
C ILE A 283 0.92 3.34 -24.43
N SER A 284 0.67 2.18 -25.04
CA SER A 284 -0.60 1.46 -24.87
C SER A 284 -0.62 0.55 -23.64
N ASP A 285 -1.82 0.22 -23.14
CA ASP A 285 -2.00 -0.78 -22.08
C ASP A 285 -1.42 -2.17 -22.45
N SER A 286 -1.26 -2.45 -23.75
CA SER A 286 -0.70 -3.71 -24.24
C SER A 286 0.81 -3.79 -24.06
N GLU A 287 1.49 -2.64 -24.10
CA GLU A 287 2.95 -2.51 -23.96
C GLU A 287 3.37 -2.30 -22.50
N LEU A 288 2.44 -1.86 -21.64
CA LEU A 288 2.68 -1.69 -20.22
C LEU A 288 2.68 -3.03 -19.49
N LEU A 289 3.88 -3.55 -19.20
CA LEU A 289 4.08 -4.80 -18.48
C LEU A 289 4.36 -4.59 -16.98
N THR A 290 3.80 -5.46 -16.15
CA THR A 290 4.11 -5.55 -14.72
C THR A 290 4.32 -6.98 -14.25
N ASP A 291 4.99 -7.11 -13.10
CA ASP A 291 5.24 -8.38 -12.45
C ASP A 291 3.99 -8.80 -11.65
N VAL A 292 3.57 -10.05 -11.82
CA VAL A 292 2.72 -10.74 -10.85
C VAL A 292 3.59 -11.11 -9.67
N VAL A 293 3.21 -10.73 -8.46
CA VAL A 293 4.00 -10.93 -7.22
C VAL A 293 3.18 -11.72 -6.23
N ASP A 294 3.77 -12.80 -5.71
CA ASP A 294 3.12 -13.67 -4.75
C ASP A 294 3.32 -13.22 -3.30
N TYR A 295 2.26 -12.69 -2.70
CA TYR A 295 2.21 -12.23 -1.30
C TYR A 295 2.07 -13.40 -0.32
N GLY A 296 1.79 -14.61 -0.82
CA GLY A 296 1.77 -15.85 -0.03
C GLY A 296 3.12 -16.18 0.61
N VAL A 297 4.22 -15.69 0.03
CA VAL A 297 5.56 -15.82 0.58
C VAL A 297 5.89 -14.60 1.45
N PRO A 298 6.04 -14.73 2.78
CA PRO A 298 6.23 -13.62 3.72
C PRO A 298 7.70 -13.15 3.74
N ARG A 299 8.26 -12.88 2.55
CA ARG A 299 9.61 -12.32 2.38
C ARG A 299 9.55 -10.98 1.67
N ARG A 300 10.63 -10.20 1.79
CA ARG A 300 10.81 -8.96 1.03
C ARG A 300 10.96 -9.26 -0.46
N ASP A 301 11.85 -10.20 -0.78
CA ASP A 301 11.99 -10.72 -2.14
C ASP A 301 10.98 -11.86 -2.32
N ARG A 302 10.01 -11.64 -3.20
CA ARG A 302 8.84 -12.50 -3.38
C ARG A 302 8.88 -13.14 -4.77
N PRO A 303 8.38 -14.37 -4.91
CA PRO A 303 8.29 -15.00 -6.22
C PRO A 303 7.49 -14.16 -7.20
N LYS A 304 8.00 -14.09 -8.44
CA LYS A 304 7.38 -13.40 -9.56
C LYS A 304 7.00 -14.42 -10.63
N PRO A 305 5.86 -15.12 -10.50
CA PRO A 305 5.53 -16.25 -11.36
C PRO A 305 5.43 -15.89 -12.85
N ARG A 306 5.08 -14.64 -13.18
CA ARG A 306 4.82 -14.20 -14.56
C ARG A 306 4.82 -12.67 -14.68
N GLN A 307 5.02 -12.16 -15.90
CA GLN A 307 4.69 -10.79 -16.29
C GLN A 307 3.36 -10.73 -17.07
N VAL A 308 2.56 -9.70 -16.81
CA VAL A 308 1.26 -9.46 -17.45
C VAL A 308 1.16 -8.02 -17.92
N SER A 309 0.38 -7.77 -18.97
CA SER A 309 0.12 -6.40 -19.45
C SER A 309 -1.07 -5.75 -18.73
N TYR A 310 -1.13 -4.42 -18.73
CA TYR A 310 -2.33 -3.71 -18.26
C TYR A 310 -3.56 -4.06 -19.09
N LYS A 311 -3.40 -4.35 -20.39
CA LYS A 311 -4.50 -4.81 -21.25
C LYS A 311 -5.08 -6.14 -20.74
N GLU A 312 -4.22 -7.10 -20.39
CA GLU A 312 -4.65 -8.37 -19.79
C GLU A 312 -5.38 -8.12 -18.46
N MET A 313 -4.77 -7.38 -17.54
CA MET A 313 -5.36 -7.10 -16.22
C MET A 313 -6.70 -6.33 -16.31
N LYS A 314 -6.81 -5.35 -17.22
CA LYS A 314 -8.04 -4.58 -17.48
C LYS A 314 -9.15 -5.42 -18.13
N SER A 315 -8.83 -6.58 -18.71
CA SER A 315 -9.86 -7.53 -19.19
C SER A 315 -10.65 -8.18 -18.04
N GLY A 316 -10.20 -8.02 -16.80
CA GLY A 316 -10.79 -8.59 -15.59
C GLY A 316 -10.26 -9.97 -15.21
N TYR A 317 -9.29 -10.51 -15.98
CA TYR A 317 -8.69 -11.81 -15.72
C TYR A 317 -7.21 -11.85 -16.11
N VAL A 318 -6.44 -12.66 -15.40
CA VAL A 318 -5.06 -13.04 -15.78
C VAL A 318 -4.95 -14.56 -15.76
N GLU A 319 -4.04 -15.13 -16.53
CA GLU A 319 -3.79 -16.57 -16.52
C GLU A 319 -2.58 -16.94 -15.66
N LEU A 320 -2.79 -17.80 -14.67
CA LEU A 320 -1.76 -18.28 -13.74
C LEU A 320 -1.87 -19.80 -13.57
N ASN A 321 -0.76 -20.53 -13.77
CA ASN A 321 -0.71 -21.99 -13.68
C ASN A 321 -1.79 -22.70 -14.52
N GLY A 322 -2.03 -22.21 -15.76
CA GLY A 322 -3.06 -22.74 -16.66
C GLY A 322 -4.49 -22.49 -16.20
N LYS A 323 -4.70 -21.61 -15.21
CA LYS A 323 -6.03 -21.26 -14.68
C LYS A 323 -6.31 -19.78 -14.87
N LYS A 324 -7.57 -19.47 -15.20
CA LYS A 324 -8.08 -18.11 -15.28
C LYS A 324 -8.37 -17.58 -13.88
N VAL A 325 -7.67 -16.53 -13.47
CA VAL A 325 -7.77 -15.89 -12.15
C VAL A 325 -8.42 -14.52 -12.31
N LYS A 326 -9.45 -14.23 -11.52
CA LYS A 326 -10.13 -12.93 -11.54
C LYS A 326 -9.16 -11.83 -11.11
N CYS A 327 -9.05 -10.77 -11.91
CA CYS A 327 -8.16 -9.64 -11.69
C CYS A 327 -8.99 -8.36 -11.49
N SER A 328 -8.74 -7.62 -10.41
CA SER A 328 -9.45 -6.36 -10.13
C SER A 328 -8.48 -5.20 -9.89
N PRO A 329 -8.78 -3.99 -10.39
CA PRO A 329 -7.99 -2.81 -10.11
C PRO A 329 -8.31 -2.24 -8.72
N LEU A 330 -7.29 -1.69 -8.07
CA LEU A 330 -7.43 -0.84 -6.87
C LEU A 330 -7.53 0.64 -7.24
N SER A 331 -7.05 1.01 -8.42
CA SER A 331 -7.18 2.37 -8.95
C SER A 331 -8.54 2.54 -9.64
N SER A 332 -9.15 3.72 -9.51
CA SER A 332 -10.40 4.02 -10.22
C SER A 332 -10.10 4.59 -11.61
N PHE A 333 -10.42 3.83 -12.66
CA PHE A 333 -10.27 4.30 -14.04
C PHE A 333 -11.24 5.44 -14.38
N TYR A 334 -12.44 5.42 -13.79
CA TYR A 334 -13.39 6.51 -13.94
C TYR A 334 -12.81 7.84 -13.42
N HIS A 335 -12.28 7.85 -12.19
CA HIS A 335 -11.69 9.07 -11.64
C HIS A 335 -10.37 9.44 -12.33
N ALA A 336 -9.53 8.47 -12.72
CA ALA A 336 -8.31 8.74 -13.49
C ALA A 336 -8.63 9.46 -14.81
N LYS A 337 -9.63 8.99 -15.55
CA LYS A 337 -10.12 9.64 -16.77
C LYS A 337 -10.70 11.02 -16.47
N LYS A 338 -11.54 11.13 -15.44
CA LYS A 338 -12.12 12.42 -15.02
C LYS A 338 -11.02 13.45 -14.71
N ILE A 339 -9.97 13.07 -14.00
CA ILE A 339 -8.82 13.93 -13.69
C ILE A 339 -8.11 14.39 -14.98
N ALA A 340 -7.82 13.48 -15.91
CA ALA A 340 -7.17 13.83 -17.17
C ALA A 340 -8.02 14.81 -18.01
N GLU A 341 -9.34 14.62 -18.05
CA GLU A 341 -10.28 15.52 -18.71
C GLU A 341 -10.42 16.87 -17.99
N THR A 342 -10.48 16.88 -16.66
CA THR A 342 -10.51 18.12 -15.88
C THR A 342 -9.25 18.94 -16.11
N LEU A 343 -8.07 18.32 -16.09
CA LEU A 343 -6.80 18.99 -16.37
C LEU A 343 -6.76 19.49 -17.82
N LYS A 344 -7.26 18.71 -18.78
CA LYS A 344 -7.40 19.13 -20.19
C LYS A 344 -8.26 20.38 -20.31
N ASN A 345 -9.39 20.43 -19.62
CA ASN A 345 -10.28 21.60 -19.62
C ASN A 345 -9.63 22.82 -18.95
N TRP A 346 -8.93 22.66 -17.82
CA TRP A 346 -8.23 23.76 -17.17
C TRP A 346 -7.16 24.40 -18.07
N ILE A 347 -6.48 23.59 -18.89
CA ILE A 347 -5.50 24.09 -19.87
C ILE A 347 -6.22 24.81 -21.01
N LYS A 348 -7.26 24.21 -21.59
CA LYS A 348 -8.03 24.85 -22.68
C LYS A 348 -8.70 26.16 -22.26
N GLU A 349 -9.09 26.29 -20.99
CA GLU A 349 -9.68 27.49 -20.40
C GLU A 349 -8.65 28.54 -19.94
N GLY A 350 -7.34 28.29 -20.10
CA GLY A 350 -6.29 29.21 -19.65
C GLY A 350 -6.15 29.34 -18.14
N LYS A 351 -6.67 28.37 -17.36
CA LYS A 351 -6.56 28.32 -15.88
C LYS A 351 -5.29 27.59 -15.42
N PHE A 352 -4.69 26.80 -16.30
CA PHE A 352 -3.50 26.02 -16.02
C PHE A 352 -2.44 26.22 -17.11
N PHE A 353 -1.28 26.72 -16.69
CA PHE A 353 -0.12 26.94 -17.55
C PHE A 353 1.00 25.96 -17.21
N LEU A 354 1.84 25.67 -18.19
CA LEU A 354 2.94 24.74 -18.07
C LEU A 354 4.23 25.46 -17.68
N ASN A 355 5.11 24.77 -16.97
CA ASN A 355 6.44 25.26 -16.65
C ASN A 355 7.48 24.16 -16.87
N PRO A 356 8.70 24.50 -17.29
CA PRO A 356 9.80 23.56 -17.22
C PRO A 356 10.06 23.20 -15.75
N PRO A 357 10.51 21.97 -15.47
CA PRO A 357 10.99 21.62 -14.14
C PRO A 357 12.22 22.48 -13.81
N ALA A 358 12.35 22.88 -12.55
CA ALA A 358 13.57 23.52 -12.06
C ALA A 358 14.76 22.55 -12.13
N GLU A 359 14.51 21.27 -11.82
CA GLU A 359 15.46 20.16 -11.91
C GLU A 359 14.72 18.88 -12.31
N THR A 360 15.33 18.08 -13.20
CA THR A 360 14.81 16.74 -13.56
C THR A 360 15.02 15.76 -12.41
N LEU A 361 14.19 14.73 -12.34
CA LEU A 361 14.37 13.66 -11.34
C LEU A 361 15.50 12.71 -11.74
N PRO A 362 16.21 12.13 -10.76
CA PRO A 362 17.28 11.16 -11.05
C PRO A 362 16.72 9.89 -11.70
N THR A 363 17.46 9.31 -12.65
CA THR A 363 17.04 8.13 -13.42
C THR A 363 17.74 6.83 -12.99
N ASP A 364 18.70 6.91 -12.08
CA ASP A 364 19.62 5.84 -11.70
C ASP A 364 19.63 5.53 -10.19
N THR A 365 18.68 6.07 -9.41
CA THR A 365 18.65 5.82 -7.96
C THR A 365 18.40 4.35 -7.64
N VAL A 366 19.16 3.85 -6.66
CA VAL A 366 19.05 2.48 -6.16
C VAL A 366 18.33 2.47 -4.82
N PHE A 367 17.18 1.78 -4.77
CA PHE A 367 16.48 1.53 -3.52
C PHE A 367 17.24 0.49 -2.69
N LYS A 368 17.81 0.94 -1.56
CA LYS A 368 18.52 0.07 -0.62
C LYS A 368 17.54 -0.49 0.41
N PRO A 369 17.60 -1.80 0.71
CA PRO A 369 16.83 -2.35 1.81
C PRO A 369 17.34 -1.85 3.17
N MET A 370 16.48 -1.94 4.18
CA MET A 370 16.85 -1.67 5.58
C MET A 370 18.03 -2.57 6.00
N LYS A 371 19.06 -1.95 6.59
CA LYS A 371 20.15 -2.66 7.26
C LYS A 371 19.65 -3.15 8.61
N ILE A 372 19.66 -4.47 8.81
CA ILE A 372 19.31 -5.09 10.09
C ILE A 372 20.61 -5.51 10.76
N THR A 373 20.87 -4.98 11.95
CA THR A 373 22.05 -5.31 12.77
C THR A 373 21.72 -6.22 13.95
N SER A 374 20.43 -6.37 14.28
CA SER A 374 19.98 -7.37 15.24
C SER A 374 20.04 -8.77 14.61
N GLU A 375 20.39 -9.75 15.41
CA GLU A 375 20.33 -11.16 14.99
C GLU A 375 18.86 -11.56 14.83
N LEU A 376 18.41 -11.73 13.58
CA LEU A 376 17.09 -12.27 13.29
C LEU A 376 17.10 -13.76 13.63
N LYS A 377 16.47 -14.10 14.74
CA LYS A 377 16.21 -15.50 15.12
C LYS A 377 15.07 -16.06 14.24
N PHE A 378 15.30 -17.20 13.64
CA PHE A 378 14.35 -17.97 12.84
C PHE A 378 13.81 -19.17 13.62
N VAL A 379 12.71 -19.76 13.15
CA VAL A 379 12.13 -20.97 13.77
C VAL A 379 13.17 -22.07 13.91
N LYS A 380 14.03 -22.30 12.91
CA LYS A 380 15.09 -23.32 12.97
C LYS A 380 16.06 -23.14 14.15
N ASP A 381 16.22 -21.91 14.64
CA ASP A 381 17.19 -21.58 15.69
C ASP A 381 16.62 -21.90 17.09
N LEU A 382 15.29 -22.00 17.23
CA LEU A 382 14.61 -22.27 18.51
C LEU A 382 13.74 -23.53 18.52
N LYS A 383 13.43 -24.13 17.36
CA LYS A 383 12.55 -25.32 17.30
C LYS A 383 13.14 -26.47 18.10
N LYS A 384 12.26 -27.27 18.70
CA LYS A 384 12.61 -28.55 19.32
C LYS A 384 12.24 -29.71 18.40
N LYS A 385 12.79 -30.89 18.69
CA LYS A 385 12.32 -32.14 18.08
C LYS A 385 10.85 -32.34 18.49
N ALA A 386 9.98 -32.61 17.52
CA ALA A 386 8.59 -32.91 17.81
C ALA A 386 8.48 -34.32 18.41
N GLU A 387 7.70 -34.45 19.48
CA GLU A 387 7.22 -35.76 19.91
C GLU A 387 6.09 -36.20 18.99
N THR A 388 6.21 -37.39 18.40
CA THR A 388 5.33 -37.85 17.32
C THR A 388 4.62 -39.16 17.64
N CYS A 389 3.45 -39.36 17.06
CA CYS A 389 2.74 -40.65 17.02
C CYS A 389 2.24 -40.93 15.61
N PHE A 390 2.03 -42.20 15.26
CA PHE A 390 1.43 -42.55 13.98
C PHE A 390 -0.09 -42.32 14.01
N ASP A 391 -0.71 -42.15 12.86
CA ASP A 391 -2.16 -41.95 12.71
C ASP A 391 -3.00 -43.19 13.08
N ASP A 392 -2.37 -44.34 13.28
CA ASP A 392 -2.96 -45.60 13.75
C ASP A 392 -2.71 -45.89 15.24
N CYS A 393 -2.19 -44.92 16.01
CA CYS A 393 -1.76 -45.19 17.39
C CYS A 393 -2.91 -45.09 18.43
N ASP A 394 -2.77 -45.83 19.53
CA ASP A 394 -3.75 -45.80 20.63
C ASP A 394 -3.67 -44.47 21.40
N ILE A 395 -4.82 -43.89 21.78
CA ILE A 395 -4.95 -42.72 22.66
C ILE A 395 -4.11 -42.91 23.93
N LYS A 396 -4.09 -44.12 24.51
CA LYS A 396 -3.31 -44.43 25.70
C LYS A 396 -1.82 -44.19 25.47
N LEU A 397 -1.29 -44.58 24.31
CA LEU A 397 0.12 -44.34 23.97
C LEU A 397 0.43 -42.85 23.79
N VAL A 398 -0.52 -42.07 23.26
CA VAL A 398 -0.40 -40.60 23.19
C VAL A 398 -0.33 -39.99 24.58
N ALA A 399 -1.21 -40.40 25.50
CA ALA A 399 -1.20 -39.94 26.89
C ALA A 399 0.10 -40.33 27.62
N GLU A 400 0.57 -41.57 27.44
CA GLU A 400 1.85 -42.03 27.99
C GLU A 400 3.02 -41.17 27.50
N LYS A 401 3.06 -40.79 26.22
CA LYS A 401 4.10 -39.92 25.67
C LYS A 401 4.05 -38.50 26.24
N ILE A 402 2.85 -37.92 26.37
CA ILE A 402 2.63 -36.60 26.99
C ILE A 402 3.22 -36.58 28.40
N ILE A 403 2.89 -37.58 29.21
CA ILE A 403 3.34 -37.68 30.61
C ILE A 403 4.85 -37.95 30.67
N LYS A 404 5.33 -38.97 29.94
CA LYS A 404 6.72 -39.42 30.00
C LYS A 404 7.70 -38.34 29.55
N ASN A 405 7.36 -37.63 28.48
CA ASN A 405 8.24 -36.64 27.86
C ASN A 405 7.97 -35.21 28.35
N ASN A 406 7.00 -35.02 29.26
CA ASN A 406 6.58 -33.73 29.80
C ASN A 406 6.32 -32.69 28.70
N VAL A 407 5.51 -33.08 27.71
CA VAL A 407 5.14 -32.23 26.56
C VAL A 407 3.62 -32.05 26.51
N ASN A 408 3.16 -30.92 26.00
CA ASN A 408 1.72 -30.64 25.86
C ASN A 408 1.15 -30.99 24.48
N HIS A 409 2.00 -31.32 23.51
CA HIS A 409 1.62 -31.48 22.11
C HIS A 409 2.30 -32.70 21.51
N ILE A 410 1.52 -33.60 20.91
CA ILE A 410 1.99 -34.74 20.13
C ILE A 410 1.59 -34.53 18.68
N VAL A 411 2.58 -34.58 17.78
CA VAL A 411 2.37 -34.39 16.35
C VAL A 411 2.05 -35.75 15.71
N ILE A 412 0.92 -35.84 15.02
CA ILE A 412 0.48 -37.09 14.37
C ILE A 412 1.00 -37.11 12.94
N ILE A 413 1.67 -38.20 12.56
CA ILE A 413 2.34 -38.37 11.26
C ILE A 413 1.97 -39.72 10.63
N ASP A 414 2.15 -39.87 9.32
CA ASP A 414 2.17 -41.20 8.69
C ASP A 414 3.56 -41.82 8.70
N ARG A 415 3.68 -43.00 8.08
CA ARG A 415 4.92 -43.75 7.91
C ARG A 415 5.98 -43.00 7.07
N ASP A 416 5.58 -42.04 6.25
CA ASP A 416 6.47 -41.19 5.45
C ASP A 416 6.87 -39.89 6.19
N ASN A 417 6.51 -39.77 7.46
CA ASN A 417 6.72 -38.60 8.33
C ASN A 417 5.98 -37.34 7.84
N ILE A 418 4.89 -37.52 7.10
CA ILE A 418 4.01 -36.43 6.64
C ILE A 418 3.01 -36.11 7.76
N LEU A 419 2.83 -34.82 8.04
CA LEU A 419 1.88 -34.35 9.05
C LEU A 419 0.43 -34.77 8.73
N LYS A 420 -0.21 -35.44 9.68
CA LYS A 420 -1.64 -35.81 9.64
C LYS A 420 -2.49 -35.04 10.66
N GLY A 421 -1.90 -34.63 11.78
CA GLY A 421 -2.65 -33.98 12.84
C GLY A 421 -1.81 -33.56 14.03
N ILE A 422 -2.48 -33.04 15.04
CA ILE A 422 -1.89 -32.76 16.35
C ILE A 422 -2.90 -33.12 17.44
N VAL A 423 -2.40 -33.65 18.56
CA VAL A 423 -3.17 -33.95 19.77
C VAL A 423 -2.51 -33.25 20.94
N THR A 424 -3.31 -32.58 21.76
CA THR A 424 -2.85 -31.86 22.94
C THR A 424 -3.27 -32.54 24.23
N SER A 425 -2.65 -32.16 25.35
CA SER A 425 -3.08 -32.61 26.69
C SER A 425 -4.55 -32.29 26.99
N PHE A 426 -5.09 -31.20 26.42
CA PHE A 426 -6.50 -30.86 26.51
C PHE A 426 -7.39 -31.83 25.72
N ASP A 427 -6.97 -32.24 24.52
CA ASP A 427 -7.72 -33.21 23.70
C ASP A 427 -7.83 -34.58 24.39
N ILE A 428 -6.78 -35.02 25.08
CA ILE A 428 -6.81 -36.24 25.91
C ILE A 428 -7.77 -36.10 27.09
N THR A 429 -7.72 -34.97 27.81
CA THR A 429 -8.65 -34.69 28.91
C THR A 429 -10.10 -34.72 28.42
N LYS A 430 -10.36 -34.11 27.25
CA LYS A 430 -11.67 -34.12 26.61
C LYS A 430 -12.10 -35.53 26.18
N ALA A 431 -11.18 -36.34 25.65
CA ALA A 431 -11.44 -37.73 25.28
C ALA A 431 -11.96 -38.55 26.46
N ILE A 432 -11.31 -38.40 27.62
CA ILE A 432 -11.70 -39.11 28.86
C ILE A 432 -13.08 -38.65 29.33
N ALA A 433 -13.36 -37.35 29.30
CA ALA A 433 -14.64 -36.80 29.72
C ALA A 433 -15.82 -37.23 28.83
N GLU A 434 -15.55 -37.49 27.54
CA GLU A 434 -16.54 -37.86 26.52
C GLU A 434 -16.56 -39.38 26.22
N ASP A 435 -15.81 -40.22 26.95
CA ASP A 435 -15.60 -41.67 26.72
C ASP A 435 -15.19 -42.02 25.27
N LYS A 436 -14.35 -41.17 24.66
CA LYS A 436 -13.82 -41.39 23.31
C LYS A 436 -12.67 -42.40 23.32
N LYS A 437 -12.73 -43.36 22.39
CA LYS A 437 -11.77 -44.47 22.32
C LYS A 437 -10.92 -44.48 21.05
N ASP A 438 -11.36 -43.79 20.00
CA ASP A 438 -10.64 -43.71 18.74
C ASP A 438 -9.82 -42.41 18.67
N LEU A 439 -8.54 -42.53 18.36
CA LEU A 439 -7.63 -41.41 18.15
C LEU A 439 -8.18 -40.45 17.09
N ASP A 440 -8.82 -40.98 16.06
CA ASP A 440 -9.35 -40.20 14.95
C ASP A 440 -10.48 -39.22 15.36
N GLU A 441 -11.11 -39.45 16.52
CA GLU A 441 -12.13 -38.57 17.13
C GLU A 441 -11.55 -37.38 17.90
N ILE A 442 -10.25 -37.41 18.22
CA ILE A 442 -9.57 -36.37 19.00
C ILE A 442 -8.45 -35.65 18.23
N ILE A 443 -8.04 -36.17 17.06
CA ILE A 443 -7.03 -35.52 16.23
C ILE A 443 -7.55 -34.21 15.65
N THR A 444 -6.81 -33.13 15.86
CA THR A 444 -6.97 -31.92 15.06
C THR A 444 -6.27 -32.08 13.71
N LYS A 445 -7.04 -32.40 12.64
CA LYS A 445 -6.51 -32.65 11.28
C LYS A 445 -6.09 -31.39 10.52
N ARG A 446 -6.73 -30.25 10.80
CA ARG A 446 -6.39 -28.94 10.20
C ARG A 446 -5.34 -28.22 11.06
N VAL A 447 -4.10 -28.66 10.94
CA VAL A 447 -2.98 -28.16 11.74
C VAL A 447 -2.40 -26.88 11.14
N ILE A 448 -2.24 -25.85 11.97
CA ILE A 448 -1.49 -24.65 11.60
C ILE A 448 0.00 -24.93 11.76
N THR A 449 0.79 -24.64 10.73
CA THR A 449 2.21 -25.01 10.66
C THR A 449 3.12 -23.82 10.36
N THR A 450 4.43 -24.06 10.51
CA THR A 450 5.47 -23.09 10.18
C THR A 450 6.63 -23.75 9.44
N SER A 451 7.50 -22.94 8.82
CA SER A 451 8.74 -23.42 8.19
C SER A 451 9.96 -23.04 9.01
N ASP A 452 11.06 -23.78 8.82
CA ASP A 452 12.37 -23.50 9.44
C ASP A 452 12.87 -22.08 9.18
N ASN A 453 12.51 -21.54 8.02
CA ASN A 453 12.97 -20.23 7.57
C ASN A 453 11.95 -19.12 7.86
N ASP A 454 10.88 -19.41 8.59
CA ASP A 454 9.96 -18.38 9.07
C ASP A 454 10.65 -17.63 10.24
N PRO A 455 10.64 -16.29 10.26
CA PRO A 455 11.07 -15.53 11.43
C PRO A 455 10.21 -15.88 12.65
N ILE A 456 10.77 -15.84 13.85
CA ILE A 456 10.04 -16.14 15.09
C ILE A 456 8.79 -15.26 15.25
N ASP A 457 8.87 -13.98 14.91
CA ASP A 457 7.71 -13.08 15.02
C ASP A 457 6.54 -13.50 14.10
N VAL A 458 6.84 -14.17 12.99
CA VAL A 458 5.82 -14.77 12.11
C VAL A 458 5.17 -15.97 12.79
N ALA A 459 5.97 -16.84 13.44
CA ALA A 459 5.45 -17.96 14.22
C ALA A 459 4.63 -17.48 15.43
N ALA A 460 5.11 -16.50 16.18
CA ALA A 460 4.42 -15.87 17.31
C ALA A 460 3.04 -15.32 16.90
N ARG A 461 3.01 -14.59 15.77
CA ARG A 461 1.76 -14.08 15.22
C ARG A 461 0.81 -15.20 14.79
N LYS A 462 1.31 -16.26 14.14
CA LYS A 462 0.49 -17.43 13.79
C LYS A 462 -0.14 -18.06 15.04
N MET A 463 0.62 -18.23 16.12
CA MET A 463 0.13 -18.74 17.40
C MET A 463 -0.97 -17.83 17.97
N LYS A 464 -0.70 -16.53 18.11
CA LYS A 464 -1.66 -15.54 18.64
C LYS A 464 -2.95 -15.46 17.83
N THR A 465 -2.87 -15.44 16.50
CA THR A 465 -4.04 -15.32 15.62
C THR A 465 -4.95 -16.55 15.63
N ASN A 466 -4.40 -17.74 15.90
CA ASN A 466 -5.17 -18.98 15.93
C ASN A 466 -5.43 -19.46 17.37
N GLU A 467 -5.04 -18.68 18.39
CA GLU A 467 -5.21 -19.02 19.81
C GLU A 467 -4.59 -20.39 20.18
N ILE A 468 -3.43 -20.70 19.59
CA ILE A 468 -2.70 -21.95 19.82
C ILE A 468 -1.33 -21.68 20.44
N SER A 469 -0.81 -22.66 21.19
CA SER A 469 0.48 -22.58 21.89
C SER A 469 1.63 -23.29 21.18
N ALA A 470 1.39 -23.97 20.06
CA ALA A 470 2.44 -24.65 19.30
C ALA A 470 2.17 -24.71 17.80
N LEU A 471 3.25 -24.80 17.02
CA LEU A 471 3.24 -24.95 15.58
C LEU A 471 4.20 -26.07 15.17
N PRO A 472 3.70 -27.16 14.54
CA PRO A 472 4.58 -28.11 13.88
C PRO A 472 5.36 -27.43 12.76
N VAL A 473 6.65 -27.72 12.71
CA VAL A 473 7.58 -27.21 11.70
C VAL A 473 7.67 -28.23 10.58
N ILE A 474 7.36 -27.81 9.36
CA ILE A 474 7.30 -28.71 8.20
C ILE A 474 8.16 -28.24 7.02
N THR A 475 8.56 -29.20 6.20
CA THR A 475 9.17 -28.95 4.87
C THR A 475 8.11 -28.62 3.81
N ALA A 476 8.55 -28.23 2.61
CA ALA A 476 7.66 -28.02 1.47
C ALA A 476 6.84 -29.27 1.09
N GLN A 477 7.37 -30.48 1.35
CA GLN A 477 6.70 -31.77 1.14
C GLN A 477 5.83 -32.19 2.34
N LYS A 478 5.53 -31.27 3.27
CA LYS A 478 4.75 -31.51 4.50
C LYS A 478 5.36 -32.51 5.49
N LYS A 479 6.64 -32.85 5.35
CA LYS A 479 7.35 -33.68 6.32
C LYS A 479 7.64 -32.89 7.59
N VAL A 480 7.39 -33.48 8.76
CA VAL A 480 7.63 -32.85 10.07
C VAL A 480 9.12 -32.86 10.39
N VAL A 481 9.66 -31.69 10.73
CA VAL A 481 11.09 -31.47 11.07
C VAL A 481 11.29 -30.82 12.43
N GLY A 482 10.21 -30.65 13.21
CA GLY A 482 10.26 -30.13 14.56
C GLY A 482 8.92 -29.55 15.02
N ILE A 483 8.93 -28.94 16.20
CA ILE A 483 7.83 -28.16 16.76
C ILE A 483 8.41 -26.90 17.40
N ILE A 484 7.68 -25.79 17.33
CA ILE A 484 7.98 -24.57 18.09
C ILE A 484 6.76 -24.22 18.93
N THR A 485 6.96 -23.92 20.21
CA THR A 485 5.89 -23.59 21.16
C THR A 485 6.06 -22.17 21.69
N SER A 486 5.01 -21.63 22.30
CA SER A 486 5.03 -20.30 22.91
C SER A 486 6.11 -20.16 23.99
N GLU A 487 6.50 -21.25 24.66
CA GLU A 487 7.56 -21.24 25.68
C GLU A 487 8.91 -20.90 25.06
N GLU A 488 9.27 -21.49 23.91
CA GLU A 488 10.50 -21.14 23.21
C GLU A 488 10.49 -19.70 22.71
N LEU A 489 9.31 -19.17 22.37
CA LEU A 489 9.18 -17.77 21.91
C LEU A 489 9.40 -16.76 23.04
N MET A 490 9.23 -17.14 24.31
CA MET A 490 9.48 -16.27 25.45
C MET A 490 10.97 -16.18 25.85
N LEU A 491 11.82 -17.03 25.27
CA LEU A 491 13.29 -16.97 25.42
C LEU A 491 13.94 -15.92 24.50
N LYS A 492 13.14 -15.01 23.94
CA LYS A 492 13.56 -14.05 22.91
C LYS A 492 14.55 -13.01 23.45
#